data_AF-R4XIM1-F1
#
_entry.id   AF-R4XIM1-F1
#
_cell.length_a   1.000
_cell.length_b   1.000
_cell.length_c   1.000
_cell.angle_alpha   90.00
_cell.angle_beta   90.00
_cell.angle_gamma   90.00
#
_symmetry.space_group_name_H-M   'P 1'
#
loop_
_entity.id
_entity.type
_entity.pdbx_description
1 polymer ?
#
loop_
_entity_poly.entity_id
_entity_poly.type
_entity_poly.pdbx_seq_one_letter_code
_entity_poly.pdbx_strand_id
1 'polypeptide(L)'
;MSAISSITIPSTLSLSLPKPHITYQIHVSIAGSLQSYQVSRRYSDFIDFHRQIVETTGLHPPKTLPAKTYLRSPDIEARRIGLEDYLQAILDDKSLRASAVLKQFLEVPLPRQTRQNRDFYELVQDVRADLQLARRHLQSHNAESYVQIKKALNSAEKTFAEIATLEKLVDVSEAETRRRRDVCDELHRESLSLMTLAQNYRHSAQGLHSQQTSTHSSEGSSPFAPKSSAGRRLGPAQETASTLSKTNEELLEGQTQIIQQQDDLLSSLLPILQRQKELGNIIGQELDEQNGMLDELGDSMDALDAKLKKGGKQITKITGKK
;
A
#
# COMPACT_ATOMS: atom_id res chain seq x y z
N MET A 1 -23.42 -1.38 -7.99
CA MET A 1 -23.63 -0.04 -8.57
C MET A 1 -24.02 0.88 -7.43
N SER A 2 -23.25 1.93 -7.13
CA SER A 2 -23.58 2.87 -6.05
C SER A 2 -24.82 3.67 -6.44
N ALA A 3 -25.93 3.44 -5.74
CA ALA A 3 -27.20 4.12 -6.00
C ALA A 3 -27.33 5.30 -5.02
N ILE A 4 -27.46 6.53 -5.51
CA ILE A 4 -27.48 7.75 -4.67
C ILE A 4 -28.81 7.85 -3.89
N SER A 5 -28.88 7.72 -2.56
CA SER A 5 -30.17 7.66 -1.86
C SER A 5 -30.89 9.00 -1.78
N SER A 6 -30.18 10.07 -1.40
CA SER A 6 -30.73 11.42 -1.28
C SER A 6 -29.65 12.48 -1.50
N ILE A 7 -30.08 13.68 -1.90
CA ILE A 7 -29.24 14.86 -2.05
C ILE A 7 -29.91 16.04 -1.31
N THR A 8 -29.10 16.77 -0.55
CA THR A 8 -29.50 18.02 0.10
C THR A 8 -28.42 19.08 -0.07
N ILE A 9 -28.80 20.36 0.00
CA ILE A 9 -27.84 21.48 -0.08
C ILE A 9 -27.92 22.31 1.21
N PRO A 10 -27.32 21.87 2.33
CA PRO A 10 -27.55 22.49 3.63
C PRO A 10 -26.99 23.91 3.77
N SER A 11 -25.93 24.27 3.04
CA SER A 11 -25.30 25.58 3.21
C SER A 11 -24.62 26.12 1.95
N THR A 12 -24.31 27.41 1.96
CA THR A 12 -23.52 28.09 0.94
C THR A 12 -22.28 28.73 1.55
N LEU A 13 -21.12 28.59 0.89
CA LEU A 13 -19.89 29.27 1.30
C LEU A 13 -19.55 30.40 0.34
N SER A 14 -19.19 31.57 0.90
CA SER A 14 -18.60 32.67 0.15
C SER A 14 -17.07 32.57 0.24
N LEU A 15 -16.40 32.41 -0.90
CA LEU A 15 -14.95 32.31 -1.00
C LEU A 15 -14.42 33.60 -1.62
N SER A 16 -13.37 34.18 -1.04
CA SER A 16 -12.81 35.48 -1.44
C SER A 16 -11.73 35.38 -2.54
N LEU A 17 -11.11 34.21 -2.74
CA LEU A 17 -10.00 33.99 -3.66
C LEU A 17 -10.30 32.83 -4.64
N PRO A 18 -9.84 32.89 -5.91
CA PRO A 18 -9.11 33.99 -6.57
C PRO A 18 -10.00 35.17 -6.97
N LYS A 19 -11.32 34.97 -7.09
CA LYS A 19 -12.35 36.02 -7.22
C LYS A 19 -13.49 35.72 -6.24
N PRO A 20 -14.17 36.72 -5.66
CA PRO A 20 -15.27 36.48 -4.73
C PRO A 20 -16.38 35.70 -5.44
N HIS A 21 -16.66 34.49 -4.96
CA HIS A 21 -17.69 33.61 -5.54
C HIS A 21 -18.39 32.81 -4.45
N ILE A 22 -19.62 32.37 -4.78
CA ILE A 22 -20.46 31.57 -3.88
C ILE A 22 -20.45 30.13 -4.37
N THR A 23 -20.22 29.21 -3.45
CA THR A 23 -20.30 27.77 -3.66
C THR A 23 -21.42 27.18 -2.82
N TYR A 24 -22.08 26.15 -3.34
CA TYR A 24 -23.15 25.41 -2.70
C TYR A 24 -22.57 24.10 -2.19
N GLN A 25 -22.73 23.83 -0.90
CA GLN A 25 -22.32 22.57 -0.30
C GLN A 25 -23.43 21.55 -0.52
N ILE A 26 -23.16 20.53 -1.33
CA ILE A 26 -24.07 19.45 -1.66
C ILE A 26 -23.71 18.25 -0.78
N HIS A 27 -24.65 17.77 0.01
CA HIS A 27 -24.54 16.54 0.78
C HIS A 27 -25.19 15.41 0.00
N VAL A 28 -24.43 14.34 -0.24
CA VAL A 28 -24.89 13.18 -1.01
C VAL A 28 -24.83 11.94 -0.13
N SER A 29 -25.95 11.25 -0.01
CA SER A 29 -26.04 9.95 0.68
C SER A 29 -26.07 8.81 -0.33
N ILE A 30 -25.40 7.70 -0.03
CA ILE A 30 -25.36 6.52 -0.91
C ILE A 30 -26.25 5.42 -0.32
N ALA A 31 -27.19 4.90 -1.11
CA ALA A 31 -28.04 3.80 -0.71
C ALA A 31 -27.19 2.53 -0.51
N GLY A 32 -27.29 1.94 0.69
CA GLY A 32 -26.51 0.76 1.07
C GLY A 32 -25.16 1.06 1.74
N SER A 33 -24.82 2.33 1.97
CA SER A 33 -23.66 2.73 2.78
C SER A 33 -24.07 3.78 3.82
N LEU A 34 -23.46 3.74 5.00
CA LEU A 34 -23.61 4.81 6.01
C LEU A 34 -22.75 6.04 5.69
N GLN A 35 -21.98 5.99 4.59
CA GLN A 35 -21.14 7.09 4.16
C GLN A 35 -21.97 8.15 3.43
N SER A 36 -21.96 9.36 3.98
CA SER A 36 -22.33 10.58 3.28
C SER A 36 -21.05 11.34 2.94
N TYR A 37 -21.06 12.06 1.83
CA TYR A 37 -19.92 12.88 1.43
C TYR A 37 -20.41 14.25 0.94
N GLN A 38 -19.51 15.23 1.02
CA GLN A 38 -19.82 16.62 0.74
C GLN A 38 -19.05 17.10 -0.49
N VAL A 39 -19.75 17.72 -1.42
CA VAL A 39 -19.19 18.30 -2.64
C VAL A 39 -19.53 19.78 -2.72
N SER A 40 -18.56 20.60 -3.12
CA SER A 40 -18.78 22.03 -3.30
C SER A 40 -18.86 22.37 -4.80
N ARG A 41 -19.94 23.01 -5.23
CA ARG A 41 -20.15 23.44 -6.62
C ARG A 41 -20.60 24.88 -6.71
N ARG A 42 -20.11 25.64 -7.69
CA ARG A 42 -20.59 27.00 -7.97
C ARG A 42 -21.78 26.94 -8.94
N TYR A 43 -22.59 27.99 -8.95
CA TYR A 43 -23.79 28.05 -9.81
C TYR A 43 -23.49 27.86 -11.32
N SER A 44 -22.33 28.31 -11.80
CA SER A 44 -21.93 28.06 -13.20
C SER A 44 -21.76 26.57 -13.50
N ASP A 45 -21.28 25.78 -12.54
CA ASP A 45 -21.10 24.35 -12.74
C ASP A 45 -22.45 23.64 -12.90
N PHE A 46 -23.51 24.12 -12.22
CA PHE A 46 -24.87 23.59 -12.41
C PHE A 46 -25.42 23.86 -13.80
N ILE A 47 -25.08 25.00 -14.39
CA ILE A 47 -25.50 25.34 -15.77
C ILE A 47 -24.76 24.47 -16.78
N ASP A 48 -23.47 24.29 -16.60
CA ASP A 48 -22.68 23.43 -17.48
C ASP A 48 -23.11 21.96 -17.33
N PHE A 49 -23.39 21.51 -16.11
CA PHE A 49 -23.99 20.21 -15.83
C PHE A 49 -25.35 20.03 -16.52
N HIS A 50 -26.24 21.02 -16.44
CA HIS A 50 -27.53 20.98 -17.12
C HIS A 50 -27.38 20.89 -18.63
N ARG A 51 -26.43 21.61 -19.23
CA ARG A 51 -26.12 21.48 -20.66
C ARG A 51 -25.66 20.07 -21.01
N GLN A 52 -24.70 19.53 -20.24
CA GLN A 52 -24.13 18.20 -20.48
C GLN A 52 -25.15 17.07 -20.31
N ILE A 53 -26.03 17.14 -19.30
CA ILE A 53 -27.03 16.08 -19.09
C ILE A 53 -28.06 16.07 -20.22
N VAL A 54 -28.53 17.23 -20.67
CA VAL A 54 -29.46 17.35 -21.80
C VAL A 54 -28.81 16.85 -23.09
N GLU A 55 -27.54 17.19 -23.33
CA GLU A 55 -26.79 16.73 -24.50
C GLU A 55 -26.57 15.21 -24.51
N THR A 56 -26.27 14.62 -23.34
CA THR A 56 -25.92 13.19 -23.24
C THR A 56 -27.13 12.28 -23.20
N THR A 57 -28.19 12.66 -22.47
CA THR A 57 -29.38 11.82 -22.30
C THR A 57 -30.52 12.19 -23.25
N GLY A 58 -30.48 13.35 -23.90
CA GLY A 58 -31.56 13.85 -24.78
C GLY A 58 -32.86 14.18 -24.03
N LEU A 59 -32.88 14.02 -22.71
CA LEU A 59 -34.02 14.27 -21.84
C LEU A 59 -33.82 15.61 -21.12
N HIS A 60 -34.87 16.43 -21.12
CA HIS A 60 -34.87 17.66 -20.33
C HIS A 60 -35.23 17.31 -18.88
N PRO A 61 -34.46 17.78 -17.89
CA PRO A 61 -34.80 17.53 -16.50
C PRO A 61 -36.14 18.21 -16.15
N PRO A 62 -36.98 17.58 -15.32
CA PRO A 62 -38.36 18.00 -15.07
C PRO A 62 -38.50 19.35 -14.35
N LYS A 63 -37.44 19.85 -13.71
CA LYS A 63 -37.40 21.17 -13.08
C LYS A 63 -36.34 22.04 -13.75
N THR A 64 -36.66 23.31 -13.98
CA THR A 64 -35.75 24.27 -14.60
C THR A 64 -34.81 24.88 -13.57
N LEU A 65 -33.56 25.16 -13.97
CA LEU A 65 -32.61 25.87 -13.11
C LEU A 65 -33.12 27.29 -12.77
N PRO A 66 -32.87 27.78 -11.54
CA PRO A 66 -33.24 29.14 -11.15
C PRO A 66 -32.50 30.16 -12.03
N ALA A 67 -33.18 31.18 -12.54
CA ALA A 67 -32.60 32.10 -13.52
C ALA A 67 -31.38 32.88 -12.99
N LYS A 68 -30.47 33.26 -13.90
CA LYS A 68 -29.38 34.19 -13.61
C LYS A 68 -29.95 35.57 -13.28
N THR A 69 -29.81 36.00 -12.02
CA THR A 69 -30.20 37.35 -11.58
C THR A 69 -29.10 38.35 -11.94
N TYR A 70 -29.37 39.26 -12.88
CA TYR A 70 -28.38 40.25 -13.35
C TYR A 70 -28.55 41.66 -12.74
N LEU A 71 -29.76 41.99 -12.25
CA LEU A 71 -30.10 43.37 -11.84
C LEU A 71 -30.21 43.59 -10.32
N ARG A 72 -30.29 42.52 -9.53
CA ARG A 72 -30.52 42.57 -8.07
C ARG A 72 -29.53 41.64 -7.37
N SER A 73 -29.16 41.96 -6.13
CA SER A 73 -28.41 41.03 -5.28
C SER A 73 -29.11 39.66 -5.34
N PRO A 74 -28.41 38.60 -5.79
CA PRO A 74 -29.06 37.31 -5.96
C PRO A 74 -29.60 36.86 -4.61
N ASP A 75 -30.86 36.45 -4.56
CA ASP A 75 -31.40 35.75 -3.39
C ASP A 75 -30.75 34.37 -3.34
N ILE A 76 -29.69 34.27 -2.52
CA ILE A 76 -28.84 33.09 -2.42
C ILE A 76 -29.65 31.91 -1.86
N GLU A 77 -30.58 32.18 -0.95
CA GLU A 77 -31.42 31.16 -0.31
C GLU A 77 -32.49 30.64 -1.28
N ALA A 78 -33.23 31.52 -1.96
CA ALA A 78 -34.17 31.09 -2.99
C ALA A 78 -33.47 30.29 -4.10
N ARG A 79 -32.23 30.69 -4.46
CA ARG A 79 -31.41 29.94 -5.40
C ARG A 79 -30.96 28.59 -4.84
N ARG A 80 -30.56 28.51 -3.56
CA ARG A 80 -30.16 27.27 -2.89
C ARG A 80 -31.31 26.25 -2.91
N ILE A 81 -32.51 26.67 -2.51
CA ILE A 81 -33.72 25.84 -2.51
C ILE A 81 -34.05 25.38 -3.93
N GLY A 82 -34.01 26.28 -4.93
CA GLY A 82 -34.26 25.92 -6.31
C GLY A 82 -33.27 24.92 -6.91
N LEU A 83 -32.00 24.98 -6.50
CA LEU A 83 -30.97 24.01 -6.89
C LEU A 83 -31.15 22.65 -6.19
N GLU A 84 -31.55 22.66 -4.92
CA GLU A 84 -31.85 21.45 -4.16
C GLU A 84 -33.02 20.69 -4.79
N ASP A 85 -34.13 21.38 -5.06
CA ASP A 85 -35.28 20.80 -5.72
C ASP A 85 -34.94 20.29 -7.14
N TYR A 86 -34.05 20.98 -7.86
CA TYR A 86 -33.59 20.57 -9.18
C TYR A 86 -32.82 19.24 -9.13
N LEU A 87 -31.90 19.08 -8.17
CA LEU A 87 -31.15 17.84 -8.00
C LEU A 87 -32.05 16.69 -7.53
N GLN A 88 -33.01 16.97 -6.64
CA GLN A 88 -33.99 15.97 -6.20
C GLN A 88 -34.86 15.49 -7.37
N ALA A 89 -35.36 16.41 -8.20
CA ALA A 89 -36.16 16.05 -9.37
C ALA A 89 -35.38 15.23 -10.41
N ILE A 90 -34.04 15.41 -10.49
CA ILE A 90 -33.16 14.56 -11.32
C ILE A 90 -32.94 13.17 -10.71
N LEU A 91 -32.93 13.05 -9.39
CA LEU A 91 -32.80 11.75 -8.71
C LEU A 91 -34.04 10.87 -8.83
N ASP A 92 -35.22 11.48 -8.95
CA ASP A 92 -36.49 10.78 -9.10
C ASP A 92 -36.57 10.03 -10.45
N ASP A 93 -35.93 10.55 -11.50
CA ASP A 93 -35.89 9.89 -12.79
C ASP A 93 -34.79 8.82 -12.83
N LYS A 94 -35.20 7.55 -12.99
CA LYS A 94 -34.30 6.39 -13.07
C LYS A 94 -33.26 6.51 -14.18
N SER A 95 -33.61 7.13 -15.31
CA SER A 95 -32.72 7.26 -16.47
C SER A 95 -31.64 8.30 -16.21
N LEU A 96 -32.01 9.44 -15.62
CA LEU A 96 -31.09 10.53 -15.28
C LEU A 96 -30.21 10.16 -14.08
N ARG A 97 -30.76 9.46 -13.09
CA ARG A 97 -30.03 8.90 -11.94
C ARG A 97 -28.91 7.96 -12.36
N ALA A 98 -29.11 7.17 -13.41
CA ALA A 98 -28.10 6.23 -13.91
C ALA A 98 -26.96 6.92 -14.67
N SER A 99 -27.17 8.16 -15.13
CA SER A 99 -26.24 8.89 -16.01
C SER A 99 -24.84 9.05 -15.37
N ALA A 100 -23.81 8.94 -16.23
CA ALA A 100 -22.42 9.13 -15.80
C ALA A 100 -22.13 10.61 -15.48
N VAL A 101 -22.76 11.54 -16.21
CA VAL A 101 -22.63 12.99 -16.03
C VAL A 101 -23.06 13.42 -14.62
N LEU A 102 -24.19 12.88 -14.11
CA LEU A 102 -24.65 13.14 -12.74
C LEU A 102 -23.65 12.63 -11.69
N LYS A 103 -23.11 11.42 -11.89
CA LYS A 103 -22.13 10.83 -10.97
C LYS A 103 -20.82 11.62 -10.94
N GLN A 104 -20.38 12.11 -12.09
CA GLN A 104 -19.20 12.98 -12.21
C GLN A 104 -19.43 14.33 -11.54
N PHE A 105 -20.58 14.96 -11.80
CA PHE A 105 -20.93 16.25 -11.20
C PHE A 105 -20.97 16.19 -9.67
N LEU A 106 -21.62 15.16 -9.14
CA LEU A 106 -21.75 14.90 -7.72
C LEU A 106 -20.51 14.28 -7.09
N GLU A 107 -19.38 14.17 -7.81
CA GLU A 107 -18.16 13.47 -7.36
C GLU A 107 -18.47 12.21 -6.58
N VAL A 108 -19.53 11.50 -6.99
CA VAL A 108 -19.81 10.19 -6.42
C VAL A 108 -18.51 9.46 -6.61
N PRO A 109 -17.95 8.81 -5.57
CA PRO A 109 -17.02 7.75 -5.81
C PRO A 109 -17.82 6.71 -6.60
N LEU A 110 -17.88 6.94 -7.93
CA LEU A 110 -17.77 5.90 -8.91
C LEU A 110 -16.71 4.99 -8.29
N PRO A 111 -16.89 3.67 -8.28
CA PRO A 111 -15.73 2.83 -8.21
C PRO A 111 -14.85 3.27 -9.41
N ARG A 112 -13.99 4.28 -9.17
CA ARG A 112 -12.73 4.56 -9.83
C ARG A 112 -12.29 3.18 -10.18
N GLN A 113 -12.21 2.82 -11.45
CA GLN A 113 -12.04 1.44 -11.91
C GLN A 113 -11.02 0.69 -11.03
N THR A 114 -11.48 0.15 -9.90
CA THR A 114 -10.68 -0.43 -8.82
C THR A 114 -10.69 -1.93 -9.05
N ARG A 115 -10.55 -2.28 -10.32
CA ARG A 115 -10.07 -3.59 -10.71
C ARG A 115 -8.61 -3.54 -11.13
N GLN A 116 -7.96 -2.37 -11.19
CA GLN A 116 -6.54 -2.27 -11.54
C GLN A 116 -5.69 -1.29 -10.73
N ASN A 117 -6.26 -0.31 -10.02
CA ASN A 117 -5.46 0.51 -9.09
C ASN A 117 -5.37 -0.15 -7.72
N ARG A 118 -4.57 -1.21 -7.62
CA ARG A 118 -4.02 -1.64 -6.34
C ARG A 118 -3.19 -0.50 -5.76
N ASP A 119 -3.27 -0.28 -4.45
CA ASP A 119 -2.44 0.76 -3.83
C ASP A 119 -0.96 0.35 -3.93
N PHE A 120 -0.06 1.34 -4.08
CA PHE A 120 1.39 1.08 -4.14
C PHE A 120 1.85 0.26 -2.93
N TYR A 121 1.33 0.59 -1.75
CA TYR A 121 1.70 -0.11 -0.52
C TYR A 121 1.13 -1.53 -0.44
N GLU A 122 -0.02 -1.80 -1.06
CA GLU A 122 -0.59 -3.15 -1.16
C GLU A 122 0.28 -4.02 -2.08
N LEU A 123 0.70 -3.49 -3.22
CA LEU A 123 1.64 -4.17 -4.13
C LEU A 123 3.00 -4.42 -3.48
N VAL A 124 3.51 -3.47 -2.69
CA VAL A 124 4.74 -3.63 -1.92
C VAL A 124 4.62 -4.73 -0.86
N GLN A 125 3.45 -4.86 -0.22
CA GLN A 125 3.19 -5.95 0.71
C GLN A 125 3.16 -7.32 0.01
N ASP A 126 2.52 -7.40 -1.16
CA ASP A 126 2.51 -8.61 -1.99
C ASP A 126 3.94 -9.05 -2.37
N VAL A 127 4.78 -8.12 -2.86
CA VAL A 127 6.19 -8.40 -3.17
C VAL A 127 6.94 -8.92 -1.94
N ARG A 128 6.76 -8.29 -0.77
CA ARG A 128 7.41 -8.74 0.47
C ARG A 128 6.96 -10.14 0.87
N ALA A 129 5.68 -10.46 0.71
CA ALA A 129 5.15 -11.80 1.00
C ALA A 129 5.77 -12.86 0.08
N ASP A 130 5.91 -12.57 -1.21
CA ASP A 130 6.54 -13.45 -2.20
C ASP A 130 8.04 -13.67 -1.91
N LEU A 131 8.78 -12.61 -1.55
CA LEU A 131 10.20 -12.73 -1.16
C LEU A 131 10.37 -13.54 0.13
N GLN A 132 9.45 -13.39 1.09
CA GLN A 132 9.43 -14.22 2.30
C GLN A 132 9.11 -15.69 1.99
N LEU A 133 8.21 -15.97 1.04
CA LEU A 133 7.95 -17.32 0.57
C LEU A 133 9.21 -17.93 -0.07
N ALA A 134 9.90 -17.19 -0.93
CA ALA A 134 11.17 -17.62 -1.52
C ALA A 134 12.23 -17.94 -0.45
N ARG A 135 12.36 -17.11 0.60
CA ARG A 135 13.25 -17.38 1.74
C ARG A 135 12.88 -18.66 2.49
N ARG A 136 11.59 -18.87 2.76
CA ARG A 136 11.12 -20.09 3.44
C ARG A 136 11.41 -21.34 2.62
N HIS A 137 11.22 -21.29 1.31
CA HIS A 137 11.56 -22.40 0.44
C HIS A 137 13.05 -22.67 0.42
N LEU A 138 13.89 -21.64 0.38
CA LEU A 138 15.34 -21.81 0.46
C LEU A 138 15.80 -22.51 1.76
N GLN A 139 15.15 -22.19 2.88
CA GLN A 139 15.42 -22.86 4.16
C GLN A 139 14.92 -24.30 4.17
N SER A 140 13.80 -24.62 3.50
CA SER A 140 13.35 -25.99 3.32
C SER A 140 14.23 -26.70 2.28
N HIS A 141 15.13 -27.58 2.71
CA HIS A 141 16.08 -28.31 1.85
C HIS A 141 15.41 -29.37 0.95
N ASN A 142 14.38 -28.99 0.20
CA ASN A 142 13.57 -29.86 -0.65
C ASN A 142 13.91 -29.67 -2.13
N ALA A 143 13.87 -30.74 -2.93
CA ALA A 143 14.17 -30.69 -4.37
C ALA A 143 13.23 -29.77 -5.17
N GLU A 144 11.99 -29.60 -4.72
CA GLU A 144 11.01 -28.69 -5.33
C GLU A 144 11.20 -27.22 -4.93
N SER A 145 12.05 -26.94 -3.94
CA SER A 145 12.31 -25.60 -3.40
C SER A 145 12.74 -24.63 -4.51
N TYR A 146 13.65 -25.04 -5.40
CA TYR A 146 14.13 -24.17 -6.48
C TYR A 146 13.01 -23.72 -7.44
N VAL A 147 12.08 -24.62 -7.77
CA VAL A 147 10.96 -24.30 -8.67
C VAL A 147 9.99 -23.34 -8.00
N GLN A 148 9.72 -23.53 -6.71
CA GLN A 148 8.83 -22.66 -5.93
C GLN A 148 9.46 -21.28 -5.68
N ILE A 149 10.78 -21.22 -5.42
CA ILE A 149 11.54 -19.96 -5.35
C ILE A 149 11.43 -19.19 -6.67
N LYS A 150 11.67 -19.86 -7.81
CA LYS A 150 11.53 -19.21 -9.13
C LYS A 150 10.11 -18.71 -9.39
N LYS A 151 9.11 -19.47 -8.97
CA LYS A 151 7.70 -19.07 -9.14
C LYS A 151 7.37 -17.80 -8.33
N ALA A 152 7.81 -17.73 -7.08
CA ALA A 152 7.62 -16.56 -6.21
C ALA A 152 8.43 -15.33 -6.70
N LEU A 153 9.62 -15.56 -7.26
CA LEU A 153 10.42 -14.48 -7.83
C LEU A 153 9.77 -13.90 -9.11
N ASN A 154 9.24 -14.79 -9.97
CA ASN A 154 8.52 -14.38 -11.18
C ASN A 154 7.19 -13.69 -10.87
N SER A 155 6.53 -13.98 -9.74
CA SER A 155 5.35 -13.21 -9.32
C SER A 155 5.74 -11.83 -8.81
N ALA A 156 6.83 -11.71 -8.04
CA ALA A 156 7.40 -10.43 -7.63
C ALA A 156 7.83 -9.55 -8.83
N GLU A 157 8.43 -10.14 -9.87
CA GLU A 157 8.77 -9.40 -11.11
C GLU A 157 7.54 -8.84 -11.84
N LYS A 158 6.43 -9.58 -11.83
CA LYS A 158 5.18 -9.12 -12.43
C LYS A 158 4.58 -7.94 -11.65
N THR A 159 4.59 -8.01 -10.33
CA THR A 159 4.08 -6.90 -9.49
C THR A 159 4.98 -5.68 -9.58
N PHE A 160 6.30 -5.81 -9.74
CA PHE A 160 7.18 -4.67 -10.08
C PHE A 160 6.81 -4.02 -11.42
N ALA A 161 6.47 -4.82 -12.44
CA ALA A 161 6.02 -4.28 -13.72
C ALA A 161 4.69 -3.53 -13.58
N GLU A 162 3.76 -4.03 -12.76
CA GLU A 162 2.51 -3.33 -12.43
C GLU A 162 2.78 -2.00 -11.71
N ILE A 163 3.67 -1.97 -10.71
CA ILE A 163 4.08 -0.73 -10.01
C ILE A 163 4.65 0.30 -11.00
N ALA A 164 5.50 -0.12 -11.93
CA ALA A 164 6.10 0.76 -12.93
C ALA A 164 5.07 1.36 -13.91
N THR A 165 3.97 0.66 -14.19
CA THR A 165 2.85 1.21 -14.96
C THR A 165 2.03 2.22 -14.16
N LEU A 166 1.83 1.97 -12.86
CA LEU A 166 1.11 2.87 -11.96
C LEU A 166 1.87 4.18 -11.72
N GLU A 167 3.20 4.13 -11.61
CA GLU A 167 4.03 5.34 -11.46
C GLU A 167 3.89 6.32 -12.63
N LYS A 168 3.60 5.84 -13.84
CA LYS A 168 3.38 6.67 -15.03
C LYS A 168 1.97 7.28 -15.11
N LEU A 169 1.02 6.74 -14.36
CA LEU A 169 -0.40 7.11 -14.43
C LEU A 169 -0.85 8.04 -13.30
N VAL A 170 -0.04 8.15 -12.23
CA VAL A 170 -0.40 8.91 -11.03
C VAL A 170 0.53 10.11 -10.88
N ASP A 171 -0.02 11.32 -10.94
CA ASP A 171 0.69 12.56 -10.58
C ASP A 171 0.92 12.59 -9.06
N VAL A 172 2.07 12.07 -8.63
CA VAL A 172 2.52 12.05 -7.24
C VAL A 172 3.59 13.12 -7.03
N SER A 173 3.71 13.67 -5.81
CA SER A 173 4.76 14.63 -5.49
C SER A 173 6.16 14.03 -5.72
N GLU A 174 7.11 14.87 -6.10
CA GLU A 174 8.48 14.43 -6.42
C GLU A 174 9.15 13.72 -5.23
N ALA A 175 8.89 14.20 -4.01
CA ALA A 175 9.40 13.59 -2.78
C ALA A 175 8.85 12.17 -2.53
N GLU A 176 7.58 11.95 -2.84
CA GLU A 176 6.94 10.64 -2.66
C GLU A 176 7.34 9.68 -3.78
N THR A 177 7.54 10.17 -5.00
CA THR A 177 8.09 9.37 -6.11
C THR A 177 9.48 8.81 -5.78
N ARG A 178 10.35 9.64 -5.17
CA ARG A 178 11.67 9.20 -4.70
C ARG A 178 11.56 8.10 -3.64
N ARG A 179 10.71 8.28 -2.63
CA ARG A 179 10.48 7.25 -1.59
C ARG A 179 10.00 5.93 -2.17
N ARG A 180 9.07 5.97 -3.12
CA ARG A 180 8.55 4.77 -3.80
C ARG A 180 9.65 4.06 -4.58
N ARG A 181 10.49 4.82 -5.28
CA ARG A 181 11.65 4.29 -6.00
C ARG A 181 12.66 3.64 -5.06
N ASP A 182 12.99 4.29 -3.94
CA ASP A 182 13.90 3.73 -2.93
C ASP A 182 13.41 2.38 -2.40
N VAL A 183 12.10 2.27 -2.11
CA VAL A 183 11.46 1.02 -1.66
C VAL A 183 11.49 -0.05 -2.75
N CYS A 184 11.21 0.30 -4.00
CA CYS A 184 11.28 -0.63 -5.12
C CYS A 184 12.71 -1.12 -5.37
N ASP A 185 13.69 -0.23 -5.31
CA ASP A 185 15.10 -0.57 -5.52
C ASP A 185 15.63 -1.51 -4.43
N GLU A 186 15.22 -1.30 -3.17
CA GLU A 186 15.56 -2.20 -2.07
C GLU A 186 15.00 -3.62 -2.30
N LEU A 187 13.70 -3.72 -2.62
CA LEU A 187 13.05 -5.01 -2.86
C LEU A 187 13.60 -5.70 -4.12
N HIS A 188 13.97 -4.92 -5.14
CA HIS A 188 14.58 -5.45 -6.35
C HIS A 188 15.97 -6.03 -6.07
N ARG A 189 16.80 -5.34 -5.27
CA ARG A 189 18.10 -5.86 -4.81
C ARG A 189 17.95 -7.15 -4.01
N GLU A 190 16.95 -7.22 -3.13
CA GLU A 190 16.63 -8.43 -2.37
C GLU A 190 16.25 -9.60 -3.28
N SER A 191 15.40 -9.36 -4.29
CA SER A 191 15.01 -10.34 -5.30
C SER A 191 16.23 -10.92 -6.04
N LEU A 192 17.12 -10.06 -6.52
CA LEU A 192 18.35 -10.48 -7.22
C LEU A 192 19.28 -11.30 -6.32
N SER A 193 19.41 -10.93 -5.06
CA SER A 193 20.19 -11.66 -4.07
C SER A 193 19.62 -13.08 -3.84
N LEU A 194 18.30 -13.19 -3.66
CA LEU A 194 17.62 -14.48 -3.50
C LEU A 194 17.74 -15.35 -4.76
N MET A 195 17.68 -14.75 -5.95
CA MET A 195 17.89 -15.47 -7.21
C MET A 195 19.29 -16.07 -7.31
N THR A 196 20.31 -15.26 -7.03
CA THR A 196 21.71 -15.68 -7.06
C THR A 196 21.94 -16.83 -6.08
N LEU A 197 21.37 -16.73 -4.89
CA LEU A 197 21.53 -17.73 -3.86
C LEU A 197 20.77 -19.03 -4.19
N ALA A 198 19.60 -18.94 -4.83
CA ALA A 198 18.89 -20.10 -5.36
C ALA A 198 19.63 -20.78 -6.53
N GLN A 199 20.29 -20.01 -7.40
CA GLN A 199 21.13 -20.54 -8.48
C GLN A 199 22.34 -21.29 -7.92
N ASN A 200 23.03 -20.71 -6.94
CA ASN A 200 24.15 -21.37 -6.26
C ASN A 200 23.70 -22.68 -5.59
N TYR A 201 22.52 -22.70 -4.98
CA TYR A 201 21.92 -23.90 -4.42
C TYR A 201 21.66 -24.98 -5.49
N ARG A 202 21.11 -24.60 -6.66
CA ARG A 202 20.90 -25.53 -7.78
C ARG A 202 22.22 -26.11 -8.29
N HIS A 203 23.26 -25.29 -8.43
CA HIS A 203 24.58 -25.76 -8.87
C HIS A 203 25.22 -26.68 -7.84
N SER A 204 25.06 -26.41 -6.53
CA SER A 204 25.51 -27.29 -5.46
C SER A 204 24.76 -28.64 -5.45
N ALA A 205 23.44 -28.63 -5.69
CA ALA A 205 22.62 -29.85 -5.79
C ALA A 205 22.92 -30.67 -7.06
N GLN A 206 23.24 -30.03 -8.19
CA GLN A 206 23.61 -30.71 -9.44
C GLN A 206 25.07 -31.20 -9.47
N GLY A 207 25.98 -30.55 -8.73
CA GLY A 207 27.39 -30.95 -8.60
C GLY A 207 27.61 -32.30 -7.91
N LEU A 208 26.57 -32.88 -7.30
CA LEU A 208 26.60 -34.25 -6.74
C LEU A 208 26.30 -35.35 -7.78
N HIS A 209 25.96 -35.01 -9.03
CA HIS A 209 25.52 -35.98 -10.06
C HIS A 209 26.42 -36.08 -11.30
N SER A 210 27.53 -35.33 -11.37
CA SER A 210 28.45 -35.36 -12.54
C SER A 210 29.74 -36.13 -12.30
N GLN A 211 29.71 -37.19 -11.48
CA GLN A 211 30.84 -38.12 -11.32
C GLN A 211 30.42 -39.58 -11.55
N GLN A 212 29.69 -39.83 -12.64
CA GLN A 212 29.55 -41.17 -13.22
C GLN A 212 29.62 -41.05 -14.74
N THR A 213 30.83 -41.19 -15.29
CA THR A 213 31.14 -41.86 -16.57
C THR A 213 32.64 -41.76 -16.81
N SER A 214 33.39 -42.69 -16.23
CA SER A 214 34.69 -43.13 -16.74
C SER A 214 34.97 -44.50 -16.14
N THR A 215 34.61 -45.52 -16.92
CA THR A 215 34.94 -46.92 -16.70
C THR A 215 36.44 -47.12 -16.87
N HIS A 216 37.17 -47.41 -15.79
CA HIS A 216 38.42 -48.15 -15.86
C HIS A 216 38.49 -49.12 -14.68
N SER A 217 38.77 -50.37 -15.04
CA SER A 217 38.89 -51.58 -14.24
C SER A 217 40.09 -51.57 -13.30
N SER A 218 39.91 -52.04 -12.06
CA SER A 218 40.88 -52.89 -11.35
C SER A 218 40.35 -53.32 -9.98
N GLU A 219 40.12 -54.63 -9.87
CA GLU A 219 40.48 -55.52 -8.75
C GLU A 219 40.33 -55.06 -7.29
N GLY A 220 39.43 -55.77 -6.59
CA GLY A 220 39.70 -56.35 -5.26
C GLY A 220 39.74 -55.42 -4.05
N SER A 221 38.71 -55.48 -3.19
CA SER A 221 38.87 -55.77 -1.75
C SER A 221 37.53 -55.82 -0.99
N SER A 222 37.51 -56.69 0.02
CA SER A 222 36.41 -57.13 0.90
C SER A 222 35.63 -56.01 1.65
N PRO A 223 34.33 -56.22 1.97
CA PRO A 223 33.44 -55.22 2.59
C PRO A 223 33.58 -55.08 4.13
N PHE A 224 34.66 -55.58 4.74
CA PHE A 224 34.76 -55.72 6.21
C PHE A 224 35.94 -54.97 6.85
N ALA A 225 36.27 -53.76 6.38
CA ALA A 225 37.24 -52.88 7.03
C ALA A 225 36.55 -51.72 7.78
N PRO A 226 36.96 -51.41 9.03
CA PRO A 226 36.30 -50.38 9.85
C PRO A 226 36.61 -48.99 9.31
N LYS A 227 35.56 -48.21 9.01
CA LYS A 227 35.68 -46.81 8.61
C LYS A 227 36.15 -45.99 9.82
N SER A 228 37.45 -45.73 9.90
CA SER A 228 37.95 -44.60 10.67
C SER A 228 37.42 -43.32 10.03
N SER A 229 36.86 -42.44 10.84
CA SER A 229 36.45 -41.09 10.49
C SER A 229 37.69 -40.25 10.16
N ALA A 230 38.28 -40.49 9.00
CA ALA A 230 39.27 -39.59 8.42
C ALA A 230 38.56 -38.27 8.11
N GLY A 231 38.82 -37.28 8.96
CA GLY A 231 38.30 -35.92 8.82
C GLY A 231 38.42 -35.44 7.38
N ARG A 232 37.37 -34.78 6.89
CA ARG A 232 37.38 -34.09 5.60
C ARG A 232 38.60 -33.18 5.61
N ARG A 233 39.65 -33.60 4.91
CA ARG A 233 40.75 -32.72 4.56
C ARG A 233 40.17 -31.77 3.54
N LEU A 234 39.85 -30.56 4.00
CA LEU A 234 39.72 -29.40 3.13
C LEU A 234 40.94 -29.46 2.21
N GLY A 235 40.72 -29.53 0.90
CA GLY A 235 41.82 -29.47 -0.06
C GLY A 235 42.67 -28.23 0.20
N PRO A 236 43.91 -28.18 -0.31
CA PRO A 236 44.74 -26.98 -0.19
C PRO A 236 43.92 -25.77 -0.67
N ALA A 237 43.92 -24.69 0.12
CA ALA A 237 43.17 -23.48 -0.19
C ALA A 237 43.54 -23.01 -1.60
N GLN A 238 42.60 -23.10 -2.54
CA GLN A 238 42.80 -22.55 -3.87
C GLN A 238 42.78 -21.03 -3.74
N GLU A 239 43.91 -20.41 -4.05
CA GLU A 239 44.02 -18.96 -4.12
C GLU A 239 42.97 -18.43 -5.11
N THR A 240 42.27 -17.38 -4.70
CA THR A 240 41.23 -16.76 -5.52
C THR A 240 41.89 -16.11 -6.75
N ALA A 241 41.18 -16.00 -7.87
CA ALA A 241 41.71 -15.38 -9.10
C ALA A 241 42.29 -13.96 -8.90
N SER A 242 41.89 -13.27 -7.82
CA SER A 242 42.35 -11.94 -7.43
C SER A 242 43.61 -11.91 -6.55
N THR A 243 44.01 -13.04 -5.95
CA THR A 243 45.21 -13.16 -5.09
C THR A 243 46.35 -13.91 -5.78
N LEU A 244 46.04 -14.70 -6.81
CA LEU A 244 47.02 -15.47 -7.59
C LEU A 244 48.11 -14.62 -8.28
N SER A 245 47.82 -13.36 -8.60
CA SER A 245 48.72 -12.46 -9.32
C SER A 245 49.35 -11.37 -8.44
N LYS A 246 49.07 -11.38 -7.13
CA LYS A 246 49.54 -10.33 -6.21
C LYS A 246 50.73 -10.85 -5.42
N THR A 247 51.77 -10.04 -5.29
CA THR A 247 52.88 -10.32 -4.39
C THR A 247 52.43 -10.23 -2.93
N ASN A 248 53.17 -10.86 -2.00
CA ASN A 248 52.84 -10.83 -0.58
C ASN A 248 52.75 -9.39 -0.01
N GLU A 249 53.54 -8.48 -0.55
CA GLU A 249 53.54 -7.06 -0.17
C GLU A 249 52.28 -6.36 -0.68
N GLU A 250 51.92 -6.54 -1.95
CA GLU A 250 50.67 -6.03 -2.52
C GLU A 250 49.42 -6.64 -1.88
N LEU A 251 49.51 -7.89 -1.40
CA LEU A 251 48.44 -8.56 -0.67
C LEU A 251 48.24 -7.92 0.71
N LEU A 252 49.33 -7.59 1.41
CA LEU A 252 49.30 -6.93 2.70
C LEU A 252 48.77 -5.49 2.60
N GLU A 253 49.21 -4.75 1.58
CA GLU A 253 48.67 -3.42 1.27
C GLU A 253 47.18 -3.50 0.97
N GLY A 254 46.76 -4.46 0.14
CA GLY A 254 45.35 -4.70 -0.16
C GLY A 254 44.53 -5.05 1.09
N GLN A 255 45.04 -5.89 1.98
CA GLN A 255 44.36 -6.19 3.25
C GLN A 255 44.27 -4.96 4.16
N THR A 256 45.33 -4.17 4.25
CA THR A 256 45.34 -2.94 5.05
C THR A 256 44.28 -1.96 4.52
N GLN A 257 44.19 -1.84 3.19
CA GLN A 257 43.20 -0.98 2.54
C GLN A 257 41.76 -1.48 2.74
N ILE A 258 41.54 -2.81 2.71
CA ILE A 258 40.24 -3.41 3.01
C ILE A 258 39.83 -3.17 4.46
N ILE A 259 40.77 -3.31 5.41
CA ILE A 259 40.50 -3.04 6.84
C ILE A 259 40.13 -1.57 7.03
N GLN A 260 40.85 -0.67 6.38
CA GLN A 260 40.58 0.77 6.46
C GLN A 260 39.21 1.14 5.87
N GLN A 261 38.83 0.54 4.74
CA GLN A 261 37.49 0.68 4.18
C GLN A 261 36.40 0.13 5.12
N GLN A 262 36.66 -0.98 5.80
CA GLN A 262 35.71 -1.54 6.78
C GLN A 262 35.54 -0.60 7.98
N ASP A 263 36.63 -0.02 8.49
CA ASP A 263 36.57 0.96 9.57
C ASP A 263 35.80 2.23 9.17
N ASP A 264 36.00 2.73 7.94
CA ASP A 264 35.24 3.86 7.40
C ASP A 264 33.74 3.54 7.32
N LEU A 265 33.38 2.34 6.86
CA LEU A 265 31.98 1.89 6.82
C LEU A 265 31.37 1.78 8.22
N LEU A 266 32.10 1.23 9.19
CA LEU A 266 31.65 1.15 10.58
C LEU A 266 31.44 2.54 11.19
N SER A 267 32.34 3.49 10.89
CA SER A 267 32.21 4.88 11.33
C SER A 267 30.95 5.54 10.77
N SER A 268 30.56 5.19 9.54
CA SER A 268 29.33 5.70 8.90
C SER A 268 28.05 5.06 9.43
N LEU A 269 28.12 3.81 9.89
CA LEU A 269 26.99 3.08 10.47
C LEU A 269 26.68 3.51 11.91
N LEU A 270 27.70 3.91 12.65
CA LEU A 270 27.56 4.34 14.05
C LEU A 270 26.54 5.48 14.27
N PRO A 271 26.52 6.58 13.50
CA PRO A 271 25.49 7.63 13.65
C PRO A 271 24.08 7.13 13.28
N ILE A 272 23.96 6.20 12.33
CA ILE A 272 22.68 5.59 11.97
C ILE A 272 22.15 4.77 13.15
N LEU A 273 23.01 3.95 13.76
CA LEU A 273 22.65 3.15 14.94
C LEU A 273 22.32 4.02 16.15
N GLN A 274 23.05 5.11 16.37
CA GLN A 274 22.74 6.07 17.44
C GLN A 274 21.37 6.71 17.23
N ARG A 275 21.05 7.15 16.01
CA ARG A 275 19.72 7.69 15.68
C ARG A 275 18.63 6.63 15.80
N GLN A 276 18.89 5.40 15.37
CA GLN A 276 17.93 4.30 15.49
C GLN A 276 17.64 3.95 16.95
N LYS A 277 18.67 3.99 17.81
CA LYS A 277 18.51 3.85 19.26
C LYS A 277 17.68 4.98 19.85
N GLU A 278 17.94 6.23 19.45
CA GLU A 278 17.18 7.40 19.91
C GLU A 278 15.71 7.29 19.50
N LEU A 279 15.43 6.96 18.24
CA LEU A 279 14.06 6.69 17.77
C LEU A 279 13.42 5.54 18.53
N GLY A 280 14.15 4.47 18.83
CA GLY A 280 13.65 3.35 19.63
C GLY A 280 13.24 3.77 21.04
N ASN A 281 14.03 4.64 21.68
CA ASN A 281 13.70 5.17 23.00
C ASN A 281 12.46 6.08 22.95
N ILE A 282 12.35 6.95 21.94
CA ILE A 282 11.18 7.84 21.77
C ILE A 282 9.92 7.03 21.50
N ILE A 283 9.99 6.04 20.60
CA ILE A 283 8.86 5.15 20.31
C ILE A 283 8.45 4.38 21.57
N GLY A 284 9.42 3.91 22.37
CA GLY A 284 9.13 3.26 23.65
C GLY A 284 8.36 4.17 24.60
N GLN A 285 8.83 5.41 24.78
CA GLN A 285 8.16 6.41 25.62
C GLN A 285 6.74 6.73 25.13
N GLU A 286 6.56 6.95 23.83
CA GLU A 286 5.26 7.23 23.23
C GLU A 286 4.30 6.03 23.38
N LEU A 287 4.80 4.80 23.23
CA LEU A 287 4.00 3.60 23.46
C LEU A 287 3.61 3.45 24.94
N ASP A 288 4.51 3.75 25.87
CA ASP A 288 4.22 3.74 27.29
C ASP A 288 3.16 4.79 27.65
N GLU A 289 3.26 6.00 27.08
CA GLU A 289 2.25 7.07 27.24
C GLU A 289 0.90 6.65 26.64
N GLN A 290 0.89 6.08 25.43
CA GLN A 290 -0.33 5.60 24.79
C GLN A 290 -0.98 4.43 25.54
N ASN A 291 -0.18 3.51 26.08
CA ASN A 291 -0.70 2.45 26.94
C ASN A 291 -1.36 3.03 28.19
N GLY A 292 -0.74 4.04 28.81
CA GLY A 292 -1.35 4.76 29.94
C GLY A 292 -2.69 5.42 29.57
N MET A 293 -2.78 6.05 28.40
CA MET A 293 -4.05 6.63 27.91
C MET A 293 -5.11 5.56 27.59
N LEU A 294 -4.71 4.40 27.06
CA LEU A 294 -5.62 3.29 26.79
C LEU A 294 -6.16 2.66 28.08
N ASP A 295 -5.33 2.56 29.11
CA ASP A 295 -5.76 2.09 30.43
C ASP A 295 -6.77 3.08 31.05
N GLU A 296 -6.53 4.39 30.97
CA GLU A 296 -7.49 5.40 31.43
C GLU A 296 -8.82 5.35 30.65
N LEU A 297 -8.74 5.14 29.33
CA LEU A 297 -9.93 4.93 28.51
C LEU A 297 -10.69 3.67 28.95
N GLY A 298 -9.98 2.58 29.25
CA GLY A 298 -10.53 1.34 29.81
C GLY A 298 -11.27 1.58 31.12
N ASP A 299 -10.63 2.25 32.08
CA ASP A 299 -11.24 2.61 33.36
C ASP A 299 -12.49 3.49 33.19
N SER A 300 -12.45 4.46 32.25
CA SER A 300 -13.60 5.31 31.93
C SER A 300 -14.75 4.52 31.30
N MET A 301 -14.45 3.53 30.46
CA MET A 301 -15.41 2.64 29.83
C MET A 301 -16.06 1.72 30.86
N ASP A 302 -15.30 1.17 31.80
CA ASP A 302 -15.81 0.36 32.90
C ASP A 302 -16.71 1.18 33.83
N ALA A 303 -16.33 2.43 34.13
CA ALA A 303 -17.16 3.35 34.89
C ALA A 303 -18.47 3.70 34.16
N LEU A 304 -18.41 3.89 32.84
CA LEU A 304 -19.59 4.10 32.00
C LEU A 304 -20.48 2.85 31.95
N ASP A 305 -19.91 1.64 31.81
CA ASP A 305 -20.67 0.38 31.85
C ASP A 305 -21.34 0.17 33.21
N ALA A 306 -20.66 0.48 34.31
CA ALA A 306 -21.25 0.46 35.64
C ALA A 306 -22.42 1.45 35.78
N LYS A 307 -22.29 2.67 35.23
CA LYS A 307 -23.36 3.67 35.19
C LYS A 307 -24.52 3.21 34.29
N LEU A 308 -24.22 2.62 33.14
CA LEU A 308 -25.21 2.13 32.18
C LEU A 308 -25.97 0.93 32.75
N LYS A 309 -25.31 0.01 33.46
CA LYS A 309 -25.95 -1.06 34.23
C LYS A 309 -26.86 -0.51 35.33
N LYS A 310 -26.43 0.52 36.07
CA LYS A 310 -27.27 1.17 37.09
C LYS A 310 -28.49 1.85 36.46
N GLY A 311 -28.29 2.61 35.38
CA GLY A 311 -29.36 3.24 34.60
C GLY A 311 -30.33 2.21 34.03
N GLY A 312 -29.82 1.12 33.46
CA GLY A 312 -30.61 -0.01 32.99
C GLY A 312 -31.47 -0.63 34.09
N LYS A 313 -30.90 -0.86 35.29
CA LYS A 313 -31.67 -1.33 36.47
C LYS A 313 -32.74 -0.33 36.93
N GLN A 314 -32.49 0.97 36.83
CA GLN A 314 -33.50 1.98 37.14
C GLN A 314 -34.60 2.00 36.08
N ILE A 315 -34.24 1.89 34.80
CA ILE A 315 -35.19 1.78 33.69
C ILE A 315 -36.05 0.54 33.85
N THR A 316 -35.49 -0.63 34.16
CA THR A 316 -36.29 -1.85 34.38
C THR A 316 -37.20 -1.73 35.60
N LYS A 317 -36.75 -1.04 36.66
CA LYS A 317 -37.57 -0.74 37.84
C LYS A 317 -38.73 0.20 37.52
N ILE A 318 -38.52 1.20 36.67
CA ILE A 318 -39.56 2.16 36.25
C ILE A 318 -40.50 1.54 35.20
N THR A 319 -39.97 0.74 34.28
CA THR A 319 -40.76 0.14 33.20
C THR A 319 -41.49 -1.13 33.62
N GLY A 320 -41.25 -1.63 34.84
CA GLY A 320 -42.05 -2.69 35.46
C GLY A 320 -42.05 -4.01 34.69
N LYS A 321 -41.12 -4.22 33.76
CA LYS A 321 -40.95 -5.48 33.04
C LYS A 321 -39.79 -6.25 33.67
N LYS A 322 -40.14 -7.31 34.41
CA LYS A 322 -39.22 -8.40 34.75
C LYS A 322 -38.76 -9.10 33.48
#